data_AF-A0AAW2UJI7-F1
#
_entry.id   AF-A0AAW2UJI7-F1
#
_cell.length_a   1.000
_cell.length_b   1.000
_cell.length_c   1.000
_cell.angle_alpha   90.00
_cell.angle_beta   90.00
_cell.angle_gamma   90.00
#
_symmetry.space_group_name_H-M   'P 1'
#
loop_
_entity.id
_entity.type
_entity.pdbx_description
1 polymer ?
#
loop_
_entity_poly.entity_id
_entity_poly.type
_entity_poly.pdbx_seq_one_letter_code
_entity_poly.pdbx_strand_id
1 'polypeptide(L)'
;MVQLLSLQSCLLCKLECLKLKAQNLLAEHIAFPSSLKELELYGCQIPWEHMTIIGSLPNLKELCLFGYAFEGPEWNPVEGEFLRLEKLMIDKSNLVWWRAENIHFPNLKLLWLSYMYNLEEIPLSIGDIATLQKIELHGCKESAQDSAKQIAEEQYNNGNESLHVYVDYNKVIVS
;
A
#
# COMPACT_ATOMS: atom_id res chain seq x y z
N MET A 1 24.84 -4.30 -19.83
CA MET A 1 24.67 -3.19 -20.80
C MET A 1 23.19 -3.16 -21.20
N VAL A 2 22.34 -2.46 -20.45
CA VAL A 2 20.94 -2.25 -20.85
C VAL A 2 20.82 -0.77 -21.20
N GLN A 3 21.01 -0.49 -22.49
CA GLN A 3 20.59 0.78 -23.07
C GLN A 3 19.07 0.74 -23.19
N LEU A 4 18.39 1.52 -22.36
CA LEU A 4 17.02 1.97 -22.61
C LEU A 4 17.00 3.49 -22.56
N LEU A 5 17.75 4.12 -23.47
CA LEU A 5 17.59 5.54 -23.75
C LEU A 5 17.26 5.69 -25.23
N SER A 6 16.06 6.24 -25.47
CA SER A 6 15.64 7.05 -26.63
C SER A 6 14.63 6.53 -27.68
N LEU A 7 14.02 5.33 -27.61
CA LEU A 7 13.05 4.91 -28.65
C LEU A 7 11.74 4.22 -28.20
N GLN A 8 11.33 4.27 -26.93
CA GLN A 8 10.15 3.51 -26.43
C GLN A 8 9.01 4.33 -25.79
N SER A 9 9.06 5.67 -25.79
CA SER A 9 8.08 6.49 -25.05
C SER A 9 6.64 6.36 -25.57
N CYS A 10 6.43 6.07 -26.86
CA CYS A 10 5.09 6.09 -27.46
C CYS A 10 4.20 4.88 -27.10
N LEU A 11 4.80 3.71 -26.79
CA LEU A 11 4.06 2.49 -26.43
C LEU A 11 3.79 2.39 -24.91
N LEU A 12 4.68 2.94 -24.07
CA LEU A 12 4.54 2.93 -22.62
C LEU A 12 3.43 3.87 -22.12
N CYS A 13 3.14 4.98 -22.81
CA CYS A 13 2.10 5.95 -22.41
C CYS A 13 0.65 5.42 -22.42
N LYS A 14 0.41 4.17 -22.86
CA LYS A 14 -0.91 3.54 -22.83
C LYS A 14 -1.01 2.38 -21.83
N LEU A 15 0.08 2.05 -21.15
CA LEU A 15 0.08 0.94 -20.21
C LEU A 15 -0.67 1.35 -18.95
N GLU A 16 -1.81 0.72 -18.69
CA GLU A 16 -2.65 0.99 -17.52
C GLU A 16 -2.42 -0.03 -16.39
N CYS A 17 -1.94 -1.23 -16.72
CA CYS A 17 -1.64 -2.29 -15.76
C CYS A 17 -0.23 -2.83 -16.02
N LEU A 18 0.58 -2.92 -14.97
CA LEU A 18 1.93 -3.49 -15.02
C LEU A 18 2.11 -4.49 -13.87
N LYS A 19 2.55 -5.71 -14.22
CA LYS A 19 2.99 -6.72 -13.26
C LYS A 19 4.47 -6.98 -13.47
N LEU A 20 5.27 -6.78 -12.43
CA LEU A 20 6.71 -6.95 -12.50
C LEU A 20 7.18 -7.93 -11.42
N LYS A 21 7.94 -8.93 -11.85
CA LYS A 21 8.68 -9.83 -10.98
C LYS A 21 10.16 -9.66 -11.29
N ALA A 22 10.91 -9.17 -10.32
CA ALA A 22 12.35 -8.96 -10.41
C ALA A 22 12.98 -9.23 -9.05
N GLN A 23 14.30 -9.43 -8.98
CA GLN A 23 15.05 -9.45 -7.72
C GLN A 23 16.10 -8.35 -7.78
N ASN A 24 16.35 -7.65 -6.66
CA ASN A 24 17.34 -6.59 -6.55
C ASN A 24 17.19 -5.50 -7.64
N LEU A 25 15.97 -5.00 -7.83
CA LEU A 25 15.72 -3.95 -8.80
C LEU A 25 16.29 -2.62 -8.29
N LEU A 26 17.30 -2.09 -8.98
CA LEU A 26 17.91 -0.81 -8.62
C LEU A 26 16.92 0.35 -8.85
N ALA A 27 16.57 1.05 -7.77
CA ALA A 27 15.60 2.15 -7.81
C ALA A 27 15.96 3.28 -8.78
N GLU A 28 17.26 3.55 -8.98
CA GLU A 28 17.79 4.61 -9.84
C GLU A 28 17.46 4.44 -11.34
N HIS A 29 16.90 3.30 -11.74
CA HIS A 29 16.52 3.00 -13.12
C HIS A 29 15.03 2.70 -13.29
N ILE A 30 14.23 2.88 -12.24
CA ILE A 30 12.80 2.60 -12.29
C ILE A 30 12.06 3.85 -12.74
N ALA A 31 11.49 3.80 -13.93
CA ALA A 31 10.52 4.78 -14.40
C ALA A 31 9.24 4.05 -14.80
N PHE A 32 8.13 4.45 -14.19
CA PHE A 32 6.81 3.91 -14.46
C PHE A 32 6.03 4.86 -15.38
N PRO A 33 5.25 4.35 -16.35
CA PRO A 33 4.39 5.19 -17.17
C PRO A 33 3.36 5.92 -16.32
N SER A 34 3.15 7.22 -16.57
CA SER A 34 2.15 8.02 -15.87
C SER A 34 0.71 7.59 -16.14
N SER A 35 0.47 6.77 -17.17
CA SER A 35 -0.82 6.16 -17.50
C SER A 35 -1.21 5.00 -16.57
N LEU A 36 -0.29 4.49 -15.76
CA LEU A 36 -0.57 3.34 -14.90
C LEU A 36 -1.68 3.64 -13.90
N LYS A 37 -2.63 2.70 -13.85
CA LYS A 37 -3.73 2.63 -12.90
C LYS A 37 -3.54 1.46 -11.92
N GLU A 38 -2.87 0.41 -12.35
CA GLU A 38 -2.64 -0.79 -11.56
C GLU A 38 -1.16 -1.16 -11.62
N LEU A 39 -0.55 -1.37 -10.46
CA LEU A 39 0.84 -1.80 -10.34
C LEU A 39 0.95 -2.97 -9.37
N GLU A 40 1.44 -4.10 -9.86
CA GLU A 40 1.77 -5.28 -9.07
C GLU A 40 3.27 -5.53 -9.12
N LEU A 41 3.92 -5.57 -7.96
CA LEU A 41 5.35 -5.85 -7.84
C LEU A 41 5.55 -7.10 -6.99
N TYR A 42 6.45 -7.97 -7.41
CA TYR A 42 6.78 -9.20 -6.71
C TYR A 42 8.29 -9.34 -6.53
N GLY A 43 8.76 -9.40 -5.28
CA GLY A 43 10.14 -9.74 -4.92
C GLY A 43 11.21 -8.76 -5.37
N CYS A 44 10.83 -7.54 -5.77
CA CYS A 44 11.74 -6.54 -6.31
C CYS A 44 12.79 -6.04 -5.32
N GLN A 45 12.53 -6.14 -4.01
CA GLN A 45 13.43 -5.71 -2.94
C GLN A 45 13.85 -4.24 -3.07
N ILE A 46 12.90 -3.37 -3.43
CA ILE A 46 13.15 -1.93 -3.54
C ILE A 46 13.13 -1.34 -2.12
N PRO A 47 14.12 -0.52 -1.72
CA PRO A 47 14.06 0.18 -0.44
C PRO A 47 12.79 1.04 -0.31
N TRP A 48 12.13 1.02 0.85
CA TRP A 48 10.93 1.84 1.13
C TRP A 48 11.15 3.34 0.93
N GLU A 49 12.37 3.84 1.10
CA GLU A 49 12.75 5.24 0.81
C GLU A 49 12.53 5.65 -0.67
N HIS A 50 12.46 4.68 -1.59
CA HIS A 50 12.20 4.92 -3.01
C HIS A 50 10.72 4.79 -3.40
N MET A 51 9.83 4.58 -2.44
CA MET A 51 8.40 4.44 -2.69
C MET A 51 7.77 5.68 -3.35
N THR A 52 8.41 6.84 -3.22
CA THR A 52 8.00 8.10 -3.88
C THR A 52 7.84 7.99 -5.40
N ILE A 53 8.61 7.10 -6.05
CA ILE A 53 8.52 6.84 -7.50
C ILE A 53 7.13 6.31 -7.87
N ILE A 54 6.52 5.51 -6.98
CA ILE A 54 5.18 4.95 -7.14
C ILE A 54 4.14 5.93 -6.57
N GLY A 55 4.43 6.54 -5.42
CA GLY A 55 3.55 7.53 -4.78
C GLY A 55 3.20 8.71 -5.67
N SER A 56 4.13 9.11 -6.55
CA SER A 56 3.93 10.23 -7.49
C SER A 56 3.13 9.86 -8.75
N LEU A 57 2.69 8.60 -8.91
CA LEU A 57 1.95 8.18 -10.11
C LEU A 57 0.54 8.79 -10.15
N PRO A 58 0.22 9.64 -11.14
CA PRO A 58 -0.96 10.50 -11.09
C PRO A 58 -2.28 9.76 -11.33
N ASN A 59 -2.22 8.53 -11.85
CA ASN A 59 -3.39 7.73 -12.22
C ASN A 59 -3.49 6.41 -11.42
N LEU A 60 -2.55 6.14 -10.51
CA LEU A 60 -2.48 4.87 -9.79
C LEU A 60 -3.67 4.71 -8.85
N LYS A 61 -4.42 3.63 -9.03
CA LYS A 61 -5.60 3.24 -8.25
C LYS A 61 -5.36 1.98 -7.43
N GLU A 62 -4.57 1.05 -7.94
CA GLU A 62 -4.29 -0.21 -7.25
C GLU A 62 -2.78 -0.44 -7.17
N LEU A 63 -2.29 -0.67 -5.95
CA LEU A 63 -0.91 -1.03 -5.68
C LEU A 63 -0.88 -2.35 -4.91
N CYS A 64 -0.25 -3.36 -5.51
CA CYS A 64 -0.09 -4.67 -4.93
C CYS A 64 1.39 -5.03 -4.80
N LEU A 65 1.85 -5.25 -3.58
CA LEU A 65 3.25 -5.53 -3.23
C LEU A 65 3.34 -6.93 -2.63
N PHE A 66 4.01 -7.85 -3.31
CA PHE A 66 4.10 -9.25 -2.91
C PHE A 66 5.53 -9.73 -2.66
N GLY A 67 5.68 -10.60 -1.66
CA GLY A 67 6.90 -11.38 -1.45
C GLY A 67 8.18 -10.54 -1.38
N TYR A 68 8.23 -9.53 -0.50
CA TYR A 68 9.34 -8.56 -0.39
C TYR A 68 9.54 -7.70 -1.66
N ALA A 69 8.45 -7.23 -2.26
CA ALA A 69 8.52 -6.23 -3.33
C ALA A 69 9.24 -4.95 -2.88
N PHE A 70 9.00 -4.54 -1.64
CA PHE A 70 9.75 -3.49 -0.95
C PHE A 70 10.38 -4.01 0.33
N GLU A 71 11.53 -3.43 0.69
CA GLU A 71 12.29 -3.79 1.88
C GLU A 71 12.77 -2.58 2.69
N GLY A 72 13.01 -2.83 3.97
CA GLY A 72 13.45 -1.84 4.95
C GLY A 72 12.45 -1.75 6.11
N PRO A 73 12.89 -1.21 7.26
CA PRO A 73 12.07 -1.23 8.45
C PRO A 73 11.02 -0.12 8.48
N GLU A 74 11.13 0.91 7.65
CA GLU A 74 10.30 2.11 7.74
C GLU A 74 9.76 2.53 6.39
N TRP A 75 8.47 2.90 6.37
CA TRP A 75 7.84 3.57 5.25
C TRP A 75 7.19 4.86 5.74
N ASN A 76 7.70 5.98 5.23
CA ASN A 76 7.19 7.32 5.48
C ASN A 76 6.71 7.95 4.16
N PRO A 77 5.40 7.84 3.82
CA PRO A 77 4.84 8.50 2.65
C PRO A 77 5.05 10.02 2.69
N VAL A 78 5.18 10.65 1.52
CA VAL A 78 5.30 12.12 1.43
C VAL A 78 3.93 12.72 1.12
N GLU A 79 3.60 13.86 1.74
CA GLU A 79 2.38 14.60 1.44
C GLU A 79 2.25 14.86 -0.07
N GLY A 80 1.07 14.60 -0.63
CA GLY A 80 0.81 14.72 -2.07
C GLY A 80 1.05 13.44 -2.88
N GLU A 81 1.53 12.37 -2.26
CA GLU A 81 1.61 11.05 -2.87
C GLU A 81 0.28 10.28 -2.80
N PHE A 82 0.13 9.25 -3.63
CA PHE A 82 -0.98 8.29 -3.64
C PHE A 82 -2.39 8.89 -3.69
N LEU A 83 -2.53 10.10 -4.23
CA LEU A 83 -3.79 10.86 -4.24
C LEU A 83 -4.95 10.15 -4.93
N ARG A 84 -4.70 9.16 -5.79
CA ARG A 84 -5.74 8.38 -6.48
C ARG A 84 -5.82 6.91 -6.05
N LEU A 85 -5.00 6.51 -5.08
CA LEU A 85 -4.92 5.12 -4.66
C LEU A 85 -6.23 4.71 -3.97
N GLU A 86 -6.89 3.70 -4.51
CA GLU A 86 -8.14 3.13 -4.00
C GLU A 86 -7.89 1.80 -3.28
N LYS A 87 -6.86 1.04 -3.68
CA LYS A 87 -6.50 -0.25 -3.08
C LYS A 87 -5.01 -0.35 -2.82
N LEU A 88 -4.67 -0.71 -1.58
CA LEU A 88 -3.31 -1.04 -1.16
C LEU A 88 -3.28 -2.47 -0.64
N MET A 89 -2.48 -3.31 -1.27
CA MET A 89 -2.25 -4.70 -0.87
C MET A 89 -0.76 -4.91 -0.60
N ILE A 90 -0.42 -5.35 0.61
CA ILE A 90 0.97 -5.68 0.98
C ILE A 90 1.00 -7.08 1.58
N ASP A 91 1.73 -7.96 0.91
CA ASP A 91 2.03 -9.31 1.34
C ASP A 91 3.52 -9.41 1.65
N LYS A 92 3.81 -9.97 2.82
CA LYS A 92 5.14 -10.42 3.23
C LYS A 92 6.21 -9.34 3.03
N SER A 93 6.31 -8.42 3.99
CA SER A 93 7.35 -7.39 4.06
C SER A 93 8.11 -7.45 5.38
N ASN A 94 9.30 -6.88 5.42
CA ASN A 94 10.06 -6.62 6.64
C ASN A 94 9.76 -5.24 7.26
N LEU A 95 8.74 -4.53 6.77
CA LEU A 95 8.27 -3.25 7.31
C LEU A 95 7.92 -3.37 8.80
N VAL A 96 8.45 -2.45 9.60
CA VAL A 96 8.24 -2.35 11.06
C VAL A 96 7.38 -1.14 11.38
N TRP A 97 7.75 0.03 10.85
CA TRP A 97 7.09 1.30 11.12
C TRP A 97 6.46 1.87 9.85
N TRP A 98 5.14 1.93 9.84
CA TRP A 98 4.40 2.63 8.80
C TRP A 98 4.02 4.01 9.34
N ARG A 99 4.66 5.07 8.85
CA ARG A 99 4.48 6.45 9.32
C ARG A 99 3.48 7.23 8.47
N ALA A 100 2.36 6.59 8.14
CA ALA A 100 1.32 7.21 7.33
C ALA A 100 0.34 8.04 8.14
N GLU A 101 -0.33 8.94 7.43
CA GLU A 101 -1.48 9.72 7.89
C GLU A 101 -2.59 9.64 6.83
N ASN A 102 -3.84 9.96 7.21
CA ASN A 102 -4.98 9.95 6.29
C ASN A 102 -4.74 10.79 5.03
N ILE A 103 -4.06 11.94 5.17
CA ILE A 103 -3.76 12.86 4.07
C ILE A 103 -2.94 12.22 2.94
N HIS A 104 -2.19 11.16 3.23
CA HIS A 104 -1.38 10.44 2.25
C HIS A 104 -2.21 9.50 1.37
N PHE A 105 -3.38 9.07 1.81
CA PHE A 105 -4.23 8.12 1.08
C PHE A 105 -5.69 8.56 1.04
N PRO A 106 -6.01 9.77 0.55
CA PRO A 106 -7.33 10.40 0.72
C PRO A 106 -8.48 9.65 0.02
N ASN A 107 -8.17 8.72 -0.89
CA ASN A 107 -9.14 7.95 -1.67
C ASN A 107 -9.09 6.44 -1.41
N LEU A 108 -8.36 5.99 -0.37
CA LEU A 108 -8.21 4.57 -0.07
C LEU A 108 -9.56 3.96 0.31
N LYS A 109 -9.88 2.82 -0.29
CA LYS A 109 -11.10 2.04 -0.04
C LYS A 109 -10.79 0.70 0.61
N LEU A 110 -9.68 0.08 0.23
CA LEU A 110 -9.24 -1.23 0.71
C LEU A 110 -7.79 -1.16 1.18
N LEU A 111 -7.57 -1.53 2.43
CA LEU A 111 -6.26 -1.91 2.96
C LEU A 111 -6.23 -3.42 3.19
N TRP A 112 -5.35 -4.13 2.51
CA TRP A 112 -5.13 -5.56 2.71
C TRP A 112 -3.67 -5.81 3.07
N LEU A 113 -3.45 -6.45 4.21
CA LEU A 113 -2.14 -6.78 4.73
C LEU A 113 -2.07 -8.27 5.02
N SER A 114 -1.03 -8.94 4.56
CA SER A 114 -0.79 -10.34 4.88
C SER A 114 0.66 -10.63 5.21
N TYR A 115 0.86 -11.51 6.19
CA TYR A 115 2.17 -11.96 6.65
C TYR A 115 3.11 -10.80 7.02
N MET A 116 2.53 -9.73 7.60
CA MET A 116 3.25 -8.57 8.13
C MET A 116 3.70 -8.86 9.56
N TYR A 117 4.68 -9.76 9.71
CA TYR A 117 5.11 -10.26 11.02
C TYR A 117 5.85 -9.22 11.89
N ASN A 118 6.40 -8.18 11.25
CA ASN A 118 7.21 -7.16 11.93
C ASN A 118 6.47 -5.84 12.12
N LEU A 119 5.34 -5.63 11.46
CA LEU A 119 4.61 -4.37 11.49
C LEU A 119 4.09 -4.12 12.91
N GLU A 120 4.57 -3.05 13.55
CA GLU A 120 4.20 -2.73 14.92
C GLU A 120 2.75 -2.27 15.03
N GLU A 121 2.31 -1.42 14.10
CA GLU A 121 0.96 -0.85 14.14
C GLU A 121 0.48 -0.45 12.73
N ILE A 122 -0.83 -0.31 12.60
CA ILE A 122 -1.44 0.48 11.52
C ILE A 122 -1.69 1.87 12.10
N PRO A 123 -1.26 2.97 11.44
CA PRO A 123 -1.57 4.31 11.91
C PRO A 123 -3.07 4.50 12.06
N LEU A 124 -3.52 4.92 13.26
CA LEU A 124 -4.94 5.06 13.56
C LEU A 124 -5.65 6.07 12.65
N SER A 125 -4.92 7.08 12.19
CA SER A 125 -5.38 8.06 11.20
C SER A 125 -5.84 7.42 9.89
N ILE A 126 -5.41 6.20 9.54
CA ILE A 126 -6.00 5.47 8.40
C ILE A 126 -7.52 5.30 8.58
N GLY A 127 -8.00 5.15 9.82
CA GLY A 127 -9.42 5.14 10.14
C GLY A 127 -10.18 6.41 9.76
N ASP A 128 -9.49 7.56 9.70
CA ASP A 128 -10.10 8.86 9.35
C ASP A 128 -10.27 9.07 7.83
N ILE A 129 -9.87 8.10 7.01
CA ILE A 129 -10.07 8.16 5.57
C ILE A 129 -11.55 7.90 5.26
N ALA A 130 -12.27 8.95 4.84
CA ALA A 130 -13.71 8.91 4.60
C ALA A 130 -14.15 7.87 3.55
N THR A 131 -13.27 7.49 2.62
CA THR A 131 -13.56 6.49 1.58
C THR A 131 -13.26 5.06 2.01
N LEU A 132 -12.65 4.86 3.18
CA LEU A 132 -12.20 3.55 3.61
C LEU A 132 -13.40 2.64 3.93
N GLN A 133 -13.48 1.53 3.21
CA GLN A 133 -14.59 0.58 3.31
C GLN A 133 -14.16 -0.72 3.96
N LYS A 134 -12.88 -1.09 3.83
CA LYS A 134 -12.42 -2.40 4.27
C LYS A 134 -10.95 -2.41 4.68
N ILE A 135 -10.68 -3.05 5.83
CA ILE A 135 -9.35 -3.41 6.30
C ILE A 135 -9.31 -4.94 6.49
N GLU A 136 -8.30 -5.60 5.92
CA GLU A 136 -8.11 -7.05 6.04
C GLU A 136 -6.68 -7.37 6.46
N LEU A 137 -6.52 -8.09 7.56
CA LEU A 137 -5.24 -8.59 8.05
C LEU A 137 -5.25 -10.11 8.09
N HIS A 138 -4.18 -10.74 7.57
CA HIS A 138 -4.00 -12.19 7.61
C HIS A 138 -2.57 -12.57 8.00
N GLY A 139 -2.41 -13.21 9.16
CA GLY A 139 -1.09 -13.61 9.66
C GLY A 139 -0.17 -12.43 9.98
N CYS A 140 -0.74 -11.30 10.39
CA CYS A 140 0.00 -10.11 10.82
C CYS A 140 0.33 -10.17 12.32
N LYS A 141 1.32 -9.38 12.76
CA LYS A 141 1.65 -9.21 14.18
C LYS A 141 0.42 -8.76 14.99
N GLU A 142 0.27 -9.28 16.21
CA GLU A 142 -0.88 -8.99 17.09
C GLU A 142 -1.09 -7.49 17.29
N SER A 143 -0.03 -6.71 17.50
CA SER A 143 -0.12 -5.26 17.69
C SER A 143 -0.72 -4.52 16.48
N ALA A 144 -0.41 -4.94 15.25
CA ALA A 144 -1.06 -4.40 14.05
C ALA A 144 -2.53 -4.83 13.94
N GLN A 145 -2.87 -6.04 14.41
CA GLN A 145 -4.26 -6.48 14.51
C GLN A 145 -5.05 -5.64 15.51
N ASP A 146 -4.43 -5.28 16.63
CA ASP A 146 -5.05 -4.44 17.66
C ASP A 146 -5.29 -3.02 17.16
N SER A 147 -4.36 -2.43 16.39
CA SER A 147 -4.63 -1.16 15.68
C SER A 147 -5.85 -1.25 14.77
N ALA A 148 -6.00 -2.34 13.99
CA ALA A 148 -7.15 -2.53 13.11
C ALA A 148 -8.48 -2.65 13.88
N LYS A 149 -8.47 -3.36 15.03
CA LYS A 149 -9.65 -3.46 15.91
C LYS A 149 -9.99 -2.11 16.53
N GLN A 150 -8.99 -1.34 16.97
CA GLN A 150 -9.18 -0.01 17.52
C GLN A 150 -9.79 0.94 16.48
N ILE A 151 -9.29 0.93 15.25
CA ILE A 151 -9.88 1.71 14.15
C ILE A 151 -11.37 1.33 13.95
N ALA A 152 -11.71 0.04 14.01
CA ALA A 152 -13.10 -0.40 13.88
C ALA A 152 -13.98 0.15 15.00
N GLU A 153 -13.51 0.10 16.25
CA GLU A 153 -14.23 0.59 17.42
C GLU A 153 -14.42 2.12 17.38
N GLU A 154 -13.37 2.87 17.05
CA GLU A 154 -13.43 4.33 16.91
C GLU A 154 -14.41 4.75 15.81
N GLN A 155 -14.40 4.08 14.65
CA GLN A 155 -15.33 4.37 13.56
C GLN A 155 -16.78 4.06 13.93
N TYR A 156 -17.02 2.95 14.62
CA TYR A 156 -18.36 2.61 15.12
C TYR A 156 -18.87 3.62 16.14
N ASN A 157 -18.04 4.02 17.10
CA ASN A 157 -18.37 5.05 18.09
C ASN A 157 -18.67 6.42 17.44
N ASN A 158 -18.06 6.70 16.29
CA ASN A 158 -18.33 7.88 15.47
C ASN A 158 -19.56 7.72 14.53
N GLY A 159 -20.28 6.60 14.61
CA GLY A 159 -21.49 6.32 13.83
C GLY A 159 -21.22 5.77 12.43
N ASN A 160 -20.00 5.36 12.10
CA ASN A 160 -19.67 4.73 10.82
C ASN A 160 -19.76 3.20 10.92
N GLU A 161 -20.91 2.65 10.54
CA GLU A 161 -21.15 1.20 10.45
C GLU A 161 -20.69 0.58 9.12
N SER A 162 -20.19 1.40 8.17
CA SER A 162 -19.86 0.93 6.81
C SER A 162 -18.46 0.33 6.68
N LEU A 163 -17.56 0.63 7.63
CA LEU A 163 -16.21 0.08 7.65
C LEU A 163 -16.26 -1.39 8.08
N HIS A 164 -15.69 -2.26 7.24
CA HIS A 164 -15.56 -3.68 7.55
C HIS A 164 -14.11 -4.05 7.86
N VAL A 165 -13.84 -4.50 9.09
CA VAL A 165 -12.51 -4.97 9.49
C VAL A 165 -12.50 -6.49 9.67
N TYR A 166 -11.50 -7.14 9.09
CA TYR A 166 -11.28 -8.59 9.21
C TYR A 166 -9.87 -8.87 9.71
N VAL A 167 -9.76 -9.81 10.66
CA VAL A 167 -8.50 -10.32 11.19
C VAL A 167 -8.53 -11.84 11.11
N ASP A 168 -7.57 -12.43 10.41
CA ASP A 168 -7.46 -13.88 10.21
C ASP A 168 -8.78 -14.52 9.77
N TYR A 169 -9.40 -13.90 8.76
CA TYR A 169 -10.70 -14.29 8.17
C TYR A 169 -11.93 -14.10 9.07
N ASN A 170 -11.75 -13.63 10.31
CA ASN A 170 -12.85 -13.32 11.22
C ASN A 170 -13.22 -11.84 11.13
N LYS A 171 -14.51 -11.54 10.96
CA LYS A 171 -15.01 -10.16 11.03
C LYS A 171 -14.86 -9.66 12.47
N VAL A 172 -14.25 -8.49 12.65
CA VAL A 172 -14.21 -7.80 13.94
C VAL A 172 -15.63 -7.33 14.28
N ILE A 173 -16.12 -7.74 15.44
CA ILE A 173 -17.44 -7.33 15.95
C ILE A 173 -17.21 -6.21 16.96
N VAL A 174 -17.80 -5.06 16.67
CA VAL A 174 -17.84 -3.88 17.54
C VAL A 174 -19.23 -3.83 18.18
N SER A 175 -19.30 -3.45 19.46
CA SER A 175 -20.55 -3.44 20.24
C SER A 175 -20.60 -2.27 21.19
#